data_AF-A0AAJ1ZLH7-F1
#
_entry.id   AF-A0AAJ1ZLH7-F1
#
_cell.length_a   1.000
_cell.length_b   1.000
_cell.length_c   1.000
_cell.angle_alpha   90.00
_cell.angle_beta   90.00
_cell.angle_gamma   90.00
#
_symmetry.space_group_name_H-M   'P 1'
#
loop_
_entity.id
_entity.type
_entity.pdbx_description
1 polymer ?
#
loop_
_entity_poly.entity_id
_entity_poly.type
_entity_poly.pdbx_seq_one_letter_code
_entity_poly.pdbx_strand_id
1 'polypeptide(L)'
;MIEQKELAGYAAANMQQHAERQTKEYREQFGAELAITTKVHVVDGYRAWPTVLASALVQRPELAGGNREQMAVLIQTELGLSNPFTPARLSRELSEKARKVVKPILAEAGYDSVNLTNGLSIRDAVRAGAAGPKPTQTVIETQFHSDGLTLDGRRYVYECIPATHDQRPWYALGIRFGGDLISLKAVLALRKTGVQQFIEFDTRACEQASDGERRTRHRLMQDRTTAPLWTLPA
;
A
#
# COMPACT_ATOMS: atom_id res chain seq x y z
N MET A 1 20.20 26.74 25.76
CA MET A 1 20.36 26.48 24.31
C MET A 1 21.80 26.66 23.81
N ILE A 2 22.58 27.60 24.37
CA ILE A 2 24.00 27.79 24.05
C ILE A 2 24.84 26.56 24.49
N GLU A 3 24.60 26.08 25.71
CA GLU A 3 25.31 24.95 26.32
C GLU A 3 25.19 23.62 25.56
N GLN A 4 24.01 23.29 25.01
CA GLN A 4 23.83 22.07 24.21
C GLN A 4 24.52 22.12 22.84
N LYS A 5 24.61 23.31 22.23
CA LYS A 5 25.34 23.50 20.98
C LYS A 5 26.84 23.39 21.20
N GLU A 6 27.34 23.92 22.31
CA GLU A 6 28.75 23.82 22.71
C GLU A 6 29.13 22.37 23.00
N LEU A 7 28.33 21.64 23.79
CA LEU A 7 28.53 20.21 24.05
C LEU A 7 28.52 19.37 22.77
N ALA A 8 27.61 19.65 21.84
CA ALA A 8 27.59 18.99 20.54
C ALA A 8 28.83 19.33 19.69
N GLY A 9 29.33 20.56 19.79
CA GLY A 9 30.58 20.99 19.16
C GLY A 9 31.79 20.24 19.70
N TYR A 10 31.91 20.10 21.03
CA TYR A 10 32.96 19.30 21.65
C TYR A 10 32.89 17.82 21.26
N ALA A 11 31.69 17.23 21.25
CA ALA A 11 31.50 15.85 20.81
C ALA A 11 31.90 15.66 19.32
N ALA A 12 31.53 16.59 18.45
CA ALA A 12 31.92 16.56 17.04
C ALA A 12 33.43 16.65 16.85
N ALA A 13 34.10 17.57 17.57
CA ALA A 13 35.55 17.71 17.53
C ALA A 13 36.27 16.42 17.99
N ASN A 14 35.82 15.81 19.10
CA ASN A 14 36.39 14.57 19.61
C ASN A 14 36.21 13.40 18.62
N MET A 15 35.03 13.26 18.03
CA MET A 15 34.79 12.18 17.06
C MET A 15 35.58 12.39 15.77
N GLN A 16 35.75 13.63 15.33
CA GLN A 16 36.55 13.95 14.16
C GLN A 16 38.04 13.63 14.40
N GLN A 17 38.60 14.03 15.55
CA GLN A 17 39.97 13.67 15.91
C GLN A 17 40.17 12.16 16.00
N HIS A 18 39.17 11.42 16.50
CA HIS A 18 39.25 9.97 16.55
C HIS A 18 39.22 9.34 15.15
N ALA A 19 38.34 9.83 14.27
CA ALA A 19 38.27 9.39 12.88
C ALA A 19 39.57 9.68 12.11
N GLU A 20 40.16 10.88 12.29
CA GLU A 20 41.45 11.26 11.70
C GLU A 20 42.60 10.38 12.18
N ARG A 21 42.59 9.97 13.45
CA ARG A 21 43.59 9.04 13.99
C ARG A 21 43.46 7.65 13.35
N GLN A 22 42.24 7.13 13.24
CA GLN A 22 41.99 5.83 12.63
C GLN A 22 42.34 5.79 11.13
N THR A 23 42.04 6.85 10.38
CA THR A 23 42.41 6.90 8.96
C THR A 23 43.92 6.96 8.77
N LYS A 24 44.65 7.66 9.66
CA LYS A 24 46.11 7.70 9.66
C LYS A 24 46.73 6.34 9.99
N GLU A 25 46.30 5.70 11.08
CA GLU A 25 46.76 4.36 11.49
C GLU A 25 46.51 3.33 10.38
N TYR A 26 45.32 3.35 9.76
CA TYR A 26 44.98 2.44 8.67
C TYR A 26 45.87 2.66 7.43
N ARG A 27 46.15 3.91 7.08
CA ARG A 27 47.07 4.25 5.97
C ARG A 27 48.49 3.74 6.26
N GLU A 28 48.99 3.94 7.48
CA GLU A 28 50.32 3.49 7.88
C GLU A 28 50.43 1.96 7.91
N GLN A 29 49.37 1.26 8.30
CA GLN A 29 49.38 -0.19 8.46
C GLN A 29 49.09 -0.96 7.16
N PHE A 30 48.25 -0.42 6.27
CA PHE A 30 47.76 -1.15 5.09
C PHE A 30 48.02 -0.45 3.75
N GLY A 31 48.60 0.76 3.76
CA GLY A 31 48.95 1.50 2.54
C GLY A 31 47.75 2.00 1.71
N ALA A 32 46.53 1.90 2.23
CA ALA A 32 45.29 2.31 1.57
C ALA A 32 44.66 3.53 2.25
N GLU A 33 44.01 4.38 1.46
CA GLU A 33 43.35 5.59 1.96
C GLU A 33 41.90 5.28 2.35
N LEU A 34 41.52 5.71 3.56
CA LEU A 34 40.20 5.50 4.12
C LEU A 34 39.53 6.86 4.37
N ALA A 35 38.29 7.03 3.91
CA ALA A 35 37.50 8.25 4.11
C ALA A 35 36.38 7.99 5.12
N ILE A 36 36.41 8.66 6.27
CA ILE A 36 35.38 8.57 7.31
C ILE A 36 34.58 9.86 7.32
N THR A 37 33.25 9.76 7.17
CA THR A 37 32.34 10.90 7.32
C THR A 37 31.54 10.76 8.61
N THR A 38 31.79 11.66 9.56
CA THR A 38 31.07 11.68 10.85
C THR A 38 30.05 12.80 10.87
N LYS A 39 28.80 12.50 11.26
CA LYS A 39 27.74 13.50 11.42
C LYS A 39 27.22 13.47 12.85
N VAL A 40 27.29 14.61 13.53
CA VAL A 40 26.74 14.80 14.87
C VAL A 40 25.47 15.61 14.78
N HIS A 41 24.40 15.11 15.40
CA HIS A 41 23.09 15.75 15.44
C HIS A 41 22.59 15.78 16.88
N VAL A 42 22.07 16.93 17.30
CA VAL A 42 21.35 17.03 18.58
C VAL A 42 19.99 16.35 18.40
N VAL A 43 19.73 15.31 19.20
CA VAL A 43 18.45 14.60 19.18
C VAL A 43 17.48 15.36 20.08
N ASP A 44 16.47 15.95 19.47
CA ASP A 44 15.43 16.75 20.14
C ASP A 44 14.20 15.92 20.55
N GLY A 45 14.25 14.59 20.37
CA GLY A 45 13.16 13.66 20.66
C GLY A 45 12.10 13.58 19.55
N TYR A 46 12.11 14.47 18.57
CA TYR A 46 11.05 14.59 17.58
C TYR A 46 11.26 13.72 16.33
N ARG A 47 12.12 12.71 16.35
CA ARG A 47 12.45 11.92 15.15
C ARG A 47 11.22 11.30 14.47
N ALA A 48 10.21 10.91 15.26
CA ALA A 48 8.98 10.27 14.78
C ALA A 48 7.83 11.26 14.48
N TRP A 49 8.07 12.57 14.55
CA TRP A 49 7.02 13.59 14.37
C TRP A 49 6.16 13.42 13.10
N PRO A 50 6.70 13.01 11.93
CA PRO A 50 5.87 12.88 10.72
C PRO A 50 4.84 11.76 10.85
N THR A 51 5.26 10.62 11.41
CA THR A 51 4.41 9.44 11.62
C THR A 51 3.34 9.74 12.67
N VAL A 52 3.72 10.42 13.75
CA VAL A 52 2.80 10.82 14.81
C VAL A 52 1.76 11.81 14.29
N LEU A 53 2.20 12.83 13.54
CA LEU A 53 1.27 13.78 12.92
C LEU A 53 0.27 13.07 12.00
N ALA A 54 0.76 12.19 11.11
CA ALA A 54 -0.11 11.45 10.20
C ALA A 54 -1.13 10.58 10.95
N SER A 55 -0.68 9.83 11.96
CA SER A 55 -1.55 8.95 12.75
C SER A 55 -2.59 9.76 13.54
N ALA A 56 -2.18 10.85 14.18
CA ALA A 56 -3.07 11.71 14.94
C ALA A 56 -4.15 12.37 14.08
N LEU A 57 -3.78 12.83 12.88
CA LEU A 57 -4.73 13.43 11.94
C LEU A 57 -5.66 12.39 11.29
N VAL A 58 -5.19 11.18 11.04
CA VAL A 58 -6.05 10.08 10.56
C VAL A 58 -7.09 9.71 11.63
N GLN A 59 -6.68 9.65 12.90
CA GLN A 59 -7.59 9.34 14.02
C GLN A 59 -8.57 10.48 14.31
N ARG A 60 -8.13 11.72 14.14
CA ARG A 60 -8.91 12.95 14.41
C ARG A 60 -8.82 13.92 13.20
N PRO A 61 -9.55 13.64 12.11
CA PRO A 61 -9.47 14.43 10.88
C PRO A 61 -9.90 15.90 11.05
N GLU A 62 -10.73 16.21 12.03
CA GLU A 62 -11.16 17.56 12.38
C GLU A 62 -9.99 18.48 12.74
N LEU A 63 -8.89 17.92 13.26
CA LEU A 63 -7.69 18.68 13.61
C LEU A 63 -6.92 19.15 12.35
N ALA A 64 -7.17 18.57 11.18
CA ALA A 64 -6.53 18.96 9.94
C ALA A 64 -6.94 20.37 9.45
N GLY A 65 -7.99 20.96 10.02
CA GLY A 65 -8.34 22.37 9.81
C GLY A 65 -7.36 23.37 10.45
N GLY A 66 -6.47 22.89 11.34
CA GLY A 66 -5.59 23.75 12.11
C GLY A 66 -4.46 24.44 11.32
N ASN A 67 -3.99 25.55 11.86
CA ASN A 67 -2.80 26.26 11.39
C ASN A 67 -1.50 25.55 11.79
N ARG A 68 -0.36 26.10 11.38
CA ARG A 68 0.97 25.48 11.57
C ARG A 68 1.31 25.35 13.06
N GLU A 69 0.93 26.33 13.85
CA GLU A 69 1.17 26.41 15.29
C GLU A 69 0.37 25.33 16.02
N GLN A 70 -0.89 25.14 15.63
CA GLN A 70 -1.74 24.07 16.16
C GLN A 70 -1.20 22.68 15.82
N MET A 71 -0.66 22.47 14.63
CA MET A 71 0.00 21.21 14.26
C MET A 71 1.26 20.94 15.10
N ALA A 72 2.02 21.99 15.44
CA ALA A 72 3.18 21.87 16.31
C ALA A 72 2.78 21.44 17.74
N VAL A 73 1.73 22.06 18.29
CA VAL A 73 1.17 21.70 19.61
C VAL A 73 0.65 20.27 19.60
N LEU A 74 -0.04 19.86 18.53
CA LEU A 74 -0.52 18.49 18.35
C LEU A 74 0.64 17.49 18.42
N ILE A 75 1.68 17.69 17.61
CA ILE A 75 2.88 16.83 17.61
C ILE A 75 3.52 16.75 18.99
N GLN A 76 3.68 17.89 19.66
CA GLN A 76 4.28 17.94 21.00
C GLN A 76 3.46 17.13 22.02
N THR A 77 2.14 17.30 21.98
CA THR A 77 1.20 16.62 22.89
C THR A 77 1.25 15.12 22.67
N GLU A 78 1.17 14.68 21.42
CA GLU A 78 1.17 13.26 21.06
C GLU A 78 2.49 12.55 21.37
N LEU A 79 3.61 13.27 21.33
CA LEU A 79 4.92 12.72 21.70
C LEU A 79 5.22 12.84 23.19
N GLY A 80 4.39 13.53 23.98
CA GLY A 80 4.60 13.73 25.41
C GLY A 80 5.90 14.46 25.76
N LEU A 81 6.42 15.31 24.85
CA LEU A 81 7.69 15.99 25.03
C LEU A 81 7.50 17.37 25.69
N SER A 82 8.33 17.66 26.69
CA SER A 82 8.31 18.94 27.41
C SER A 82 8.89 20.10 26.58
N ASN A 83 9.82 19.81 25.68
CA ASN A 83 10.42 20.82 24.81
C ASN A 83 9.47 21.17 23.65
N PRO A 84 9.31 22.45 23.28
CA PRO A 84 8.37 22.84 22.24
C PRO A 84 8.81 22.37 20.85
N PHE A 85 7.85 21.86 20.06
CA PHE A 85 8.10 21.56 18.65
C PHE A 85 8.18 22.84 17.84
N THR A 86 9.23 23.01 17.03
CA THR A 86 9.39 24.20 16.19
C THR A 86 8.46 24.15 14.97
N PRO A 87 7.47 25.07 14.83
CA PRO A 87 6.48 25.01 13.74
C PRO A 87 7.11 25.09 12.34
N ALA A 88 8.22 25.83 12.18
CA ALA A 88 8.94 25.96 10.91
C ALA A 88 9.42 24.61 10.33
N ARG A 89 9.54 23.56 11.15
CA ARG A 89 9.91 22.21 10.68
C ARG A 89 8.83 21.59 9.79
N LEU A 90 7.57 21.98 9.94
CA LEU A 90 6.47 21.47 9.12
C LEU A 90 6.60 21.88 7.66
N SER A 91 7.27 23.00 7.39
CA SER A 91 7.52 23.47 6.02
C SER A 91 8.74 22.80 5.38
N ARG A 92 9.58 22.10 6.16
CA ARG A 92 10.77 21.41 5.64
C ARG A 92 10.37 20.10 4.98
N GLU A 93 11.13 19.74 3.96
CA GLU A 93 10.91 18.49 3.25
C GLU A 93 11.07 17.28 4.18
N LEU A 94 10.15 16.32 4.05
CA LEU A 94 10.23 15.04 4.74
C LEU A 94 11.39 14.22 4.20
N SER A 95 12.12 13.56 5.08
CA SER A 95 13.08 12.53 4.65
C SER A 95 12.37 11.42 3.87
N GLU A 96 13.09 10.76 2.95
CA GLU A 96 12.54 9.63 2.20
C GLU A 96 12.01 8.52 3.12
N LYS A 97 12.72 8.24 4.23
CA LYS A 97 12.29 7.28 5.26
C LYS A 97 10.96 7.69 5.88
N ALA A 98 10.79 8.96 6.22
CA ALA A 98 9.52 9.47 6.76
C ALA A 98 8.38 9.33 5.73
N ARG A 99 8.63 9.67 4.45
CA ARG A 99 7.64 9.51 3.38
C ARG A 99 7.20 8.05 3.21
N LYS A 100 8.13 7.10 3.24
CA LYS A 100 7.85 5.65 3.13
C LYS A 100 6.94 5.14 4.25
N VAL A 101 6.99 5.74 5.43
CA VAL A 101 6.15 5.37 6.57
C VAL A 101 4.81 6.10 6.55
N VAL A 102 4.80 7.39 6.20
CA VAL A 102 3.58 8.20 6.22
C VAL A 102 2.62 7.86 5.08
N LYS A 103 3.13 7.54 3.89
CA LYS A 103 2.28 7.21 2.73
C LYS A 103 1.32 6.04 2.99
N PRO A 104 1.78 4.87 3.50
CA PRO A 104 0.87 3.79 3.87
C PRO A 104 -0.20 4.19 4.88
N ILE A 105 0.15 4.94 5.92
CA ILE A 105 -0.79 5.38 6.97
C ILE A 105 -1.94 6.20 6.36
N LEU A 106 -1.62 7.13 5.46
CA LEU A 106 -2.63 7.94 4.76
C LEU A 106 -3.45 7.08 3.78
N ALA A 107 -2.80 6.21 3.02
CA ALA A 107 -3.45 5.38 2.00
C ALA A 107 -4.42 4.36 2.62
N GLU A 108 -4.05 3.71 3.72
CA GLU A 108 -4.91 2.77 4.46
C GLU A 108 -6.17 3.46 5.00
N ALA A 109 -6.07 4.73 5.36
CA ALA A 109 -7.20 5.56 5.79
C ALA A 109 -7.97 6.21 4.62
N GLY A 110 -7.59 5.94 3.37
CA GLY A 110 -8.27 6.44 2.17
C GLY A 110 -7.91 7.87 1.77
N TYR A 111 -6.81 8.41 2.28
CA TYR A 111 -6.31 9.75 1.92
C TYR A 111 -5.28 9.68 0.78
N ASP A 112 -5.37 10.64 -0.14
CA ASP A 112 -4.36 10.80 -1.20
C ASP A 112 -3.01 11.23 -0.61
N SER A 113 -1.94 10.57 -1.03
CA SER A 113 -0.57 10.83 -0.59
C SER A 113 0.42 11.00 -1.74
N VAL A 114 -0.07 11.22 -2.97
CA VAL A 114 0.77 11.41 -4.17
C VAL A 114 1.73 12.59 -3.98
N ASN A 115 1.23 13.73 -3.49
CA ASN A 115 1.98 14.99 -3.35
C ASN A 115 2.54 15.23 -1.93
N LEU A 116 3.01 14.16 -1.27
CA LEU A 116 3.53 14.26 0.10
C LEU A 116 4.98 14.78 0.13
N THR A 117 5.15 16.06 0.45
CA THR A 117 6.45 16.77 0.46
C THR A 117 6.93 17.15 1.86
N ASN A 118 6.06 17.71 2.70
CA ASN A 118 6.38 18.26 4.03
C ASN A 118 5.27 17.97 5.06
N GLY A 119 5.44 18.43 6.30
CA GLY A 119 4.43 18.22 7.35
C GLY A 119 3.08 18.87 7.05
N LEU A 120 3.06 20.01 6.35
CA LEU A 120 1.83 20.67 5.93
C LEU A 120 1.09 19.86 4.86
N SER A 121 1.81 19.18 3.96
CA SER A 121 1.18 18.29 2.98
C SER A 121 0.48 17.08 3.61
N ILE A 122 0.94 16.60 4.79
CA ILE A 122 0.22 15.57 5.57
C ILE A 122 -1.14 16.12 6.01
N ARG A 123 -1.14 17.33 6.59
CA ARG A 123 -2.36 18.01 7.02
C ARG A 123 -3.29 18.25 5.84
N ASP A 124 -2.76 18.78 4.74
CA ASP A 124 -3.56 19.16 3.58
C ASP A 124 -4.18 17.92 2.90
N ALA A 125 -3.48 16.79 2.86
CA ALA A 125 -4.03 15.51 2.40
C ALA A 125 -5.26 15.07 3.22
N VAL A 126 -5.13 15.08 4.56
CA VAL A 126 -6.24 14.72 5.45
C VAL A 126 -7.36 15.74 5.35
N ARG A 127 -7.05 17.05 5.32
CA ARG A 127 -8.05 18.12 5.17
C ARG A 127 -8.83 18.00 3.87
N ALA A 128 -8.14 17.74 2.76
CA ALA A 128 -8.76 17.57 1.46
C ALA A 128 -9.65 16.32 1.42
N GLY A 129 -9.19 15.19 1.98
CA GLY A 129 -10.01 13.97 2.03
C GLY A 129 -11.14 14.00 3.07
N ALA A 130 -11.04 14.83 4.12
CA ALA A 130 -12.10 15.04 5.09
C ALA A 130 -13.21 15.98 4.55
N ALA A 131 -12.84 16.96 3.72
CA ALA A 131 -13.78 17.89 3.08
C ALA A 131 -14.33 17.37 1.75
N GLY A 132 -13.57 16.53 1.04
CA GLY A 132 -13.99 15.92 -0.21
C GLY A 132 -14.99 14.78 0.01
N PRO A 133 -15.76 14.39 -1.02
CA PRO A 133 -16.45 13.11 -0.98
C PRO A 133 -15.39 12.05 -0.73
N LYS A 134 -15.52 11.29 0.37
CA LYS A 134 -14.69 10.10 0.59
C LYS A 134 -14.69 9.32 -0.72
N PRO A 135 -13.54 8.88 -1.26
CA PRO A 135 -13.56 7.97 -2.38
C PRO A 135 -14.39 6.79 -1.90
N THR A 136 -15.62 6.71 -2.39
CA THR A 136 -16.43 5.52 -2.23
C THR A 136 -15.52 4.46 -2.79
N GLN A 137 -15.04 3.53 -1.96
CA GLN A 137 -14.56 2.28 -2.51
C GLN A 137 -15.72 1.83 -3.37
N THR A 138 -15.61 1.97 -4.69
CA THR A 138 -16.59 1.43 -5.60
C THR A 138 -16.40 -0.07 -5.45
N VAL A 139 -17.10 -0.64 -4.48
CA VAL A 139 -17.22 -2.07 -4.33
C VAL A 139 -18.03 -2.45 -5.56
N ILE A 140 -17.32 -2.68 -6.66
CA ILE A 140 -17.91 -3.12 -7.90
C ILE A 140 -18.65 -4.42 -7.56
N GLU A 141 -19.96 -4.43 -7.44
CA GLU A 141 -20.64 -5.64 -6.99
C GLU A 141 -20.37 -6.76 -8.00
N THR A 142 -20.00 -7.93 -7.48
CA THR A 142 -19.79 -9.13 -8.29
C THR A 142 -20.94 -10.08 -8.01
N GLN A 143 -21.77 -10.30 -9.02
CA GLN A 143 -22.84 -11.28 -8.95
C GLN A 143 -22.47 -12.46 -9.83
N PHE A 144 -22.50 -13.67 -9.27
CA PHE A 144 -22.22 -14.90 -10.01
C PHE A 144 -23.53 -15.50 -10.51
N HIS A 145 -23.47 -16.03 -11.72
CA HIS A 145 -24.58 -16.70 -12.41
C HIS A 145 -24.05 -18.01 -12.99
N SER A 146 -24.93 -18.95 -13.33
CA SER A 146 -24.46 -20.28 -13.76
C SER A 146 -23.64 -20.29 -15.06
N ASP A 147 -23.88 -19.32 -15.94
CA ASP A 147 -23.25 -19.15 -17.25
C ASP A 147 -22.38 -17.89 -17.36
N GLY A 148 -22.15 -17.17 -16.26
CA GLY A 148 -21.31 -15.97 -16.29
C GLY A 148 -21.26 -15.22 -14.97
N LEU A 149 -20.73 -14.00 -15.00
CA LEU A 149 -20.76 -13.10 -13.86
C LEU A 149 -21.10 -11.67 -14.28
N THR A 150 -21.56 -10.88 -13.34
CA THR A 150 -21.81 -9.44 -13.54
C THR A 150 -20.82 -8.67 -12.69
N LEU A 151 -20.08 -7.74 -13.31
CA LEU A 151 -19.21 -6.77 -12.64
C LEU A 151 -19.71 -5.38 -12.98
N ASP A 152 -20.07 -4.59 -11.97
CA ASP A 152 -20.46 -3.19 -12.14
C ASP A 152 -21.67 -3.04 -13.10
N GLY A 153 -22.65 -3.93 -12.95
CA GLY A 153 -23.83 -4.00 -13.83
C GLY A 153 -23.56 -4.54 -15.24
N ARG A 154 -22.30 -4.81 -15.63
CA ARG A 154 -21.96 -5.41 -16.93
C ARG A 154 -21.89 -6.92 -16.86
N ARG A 155 -22.58 -7.58 -17.77
CA ARG A 155 -22.65 -9.04 -17.89
C ARG A 155 -21.48 -9.58 -18.70
N TYR A 156 -20.79 -10.56 -18.14
CA TYR A 156 -19.71 -11.31 -18.78
C TYR A 156 -20.08 -12.79 -18.81
N VAL A 157 -20.12 -13.39 -20.00
CA VAL A 157 -20.42 -14.81 -20.19
C VAL A 157 -19.14 -15.62 -19.96
N TYR A 158 -19.28 -16.79 -19.35
CA TYR A 158 -18.16 -17.71 -19.19
C TYR A 158 -17.72 -18.29 -20.53
N GLU A 159 -16.41 -18.32 -20.74
CA GLU A 159 -15.75 -19.01 -21.84
C GLU A 159 -14.79 -20.07 -21.28
N CYS A 160 -14.66 -21.18 -21.98
CA CYS A 160 -13.67 -22.20 -21.62
C CYS A 160 -12.26 -21.72 -21.97
N ILE A 161 -11.37 -21.78 -21.00
CA ILE A 161 -9.94 -21.59 -21.23
C ILE A 161 -9.34 -22.95 -21.56
N PRO A 162 -8.58 -23.08 -22.66
CA PRO A 162 -7.80 -24.28 -22.94
C PRO A 162 -6.94 -24.64 -21.73
N ALA A 163 -7.08 -25.87 -21.25
CA ALA A 163 -6.52 -26.28 -19.96
C ALA A 163 -5.02 -25.96 -19.85
N THR A 164 -4.67 -25.11 -18.89
CA THR A 164 -3.28 -24.92 -18.44
C THR A 164 -3.15 -25.52 -17.05
N HIS A 165 -2.52 -26.70 -16.97
CA HIS A 165 -2.06 -27.47 -15.80
C HIS A 165 -3.02 -27.76 -14.61
N ASP A 166 -3.99 -26.91 -14.30
CA ASP A 166 -4.85 -26.97 -13.12
C ASP A 166 -6.20 -27.59 -13.53
N GLN A 167 -6.36 -28.90 -13.32
CA GLN A 167 -7.48 -29.72 -13.80
C GLN A 167 -8.83 -29.45 -13.10
N ARG A 168 -8.94 -28.36 -12.34
CA ARG A 168 -10.13 -28.08 -11.52
C ARG A 168 -11.23 -27.43 -12.37
N PRO A 169 -12.50 -27.88 -12.25
CA PRO A 169 -13.61 -27.44 -13.11
C PRO A 169 -13.80 -25.93 -13.21
N TRP A 170 -13.63 -25.23 -12.09
CA TRP A 170 -13.85 -23.80 -11.97
C TRP A 170 -12.70 -22.94 -12.54
N TYR A 171 -11.51 -23.51 -12.71
CA TYR A 171 -10.37 -22.80 -13.32
C TYR A 171 -10.29 -22.98 -14.84
N ALA A 172 -11.08 -23.90 -15.38
CA ALA A 172 -11.28 -24.01 -16.82
C ALA A 172 -12.18 -22.90 -17.39
N LEU A 173 -12.70 -22.00 -16.55
CA LEU A 173 -13.56 -20.89 -16.94
C LEU A 173 -12.78 -19.58 -16.98
N GLY A 174 -13.16 -18.72 -17.91
CA GLY A 174 -12.70 -17.35 -18.05
C GLY A 174 -13.80 -16.43 -18.52
N ILE A 175 -13.47 -15.14 -18.63
CA ILE A 175 -14.34 -14.13 -19.21
C ILE A 175 -13.54 -13.27 -20.18
N ARG A 176 -14.18 -12.73 -21.22
CA ARG A 176 -13.54 -11.72 -22.07
C ARG A 176 -13.63 -10.34 -21.46
N PHE A 177 -12.48 -9.70 -21.34
CA PHE A 177 -12.37 -8.32 -20.88
C PHE A 177 -11.42 -7.57 -21.81
N GLY A 178 -11.91 -6.51 -22.45
CA GLY A 178 -11.11 -5.76 -23.42
C GLY A 178 -10.67 -6.56 -24.66
N GLY A 179 -11.34 -7.68 -24.96
CA GLY A 179 -10.99 -8.61 -26.04
C GLY A 179 -10.15 -9.81 -25.58
N ASP A 180 -9.46 -9.68 -24.44
CA ASP A 180 -8.61 -10.72 -23.88
C ASP A 180 -9.40 -11.70 -23.01
N LEU A 181 -9.07 -12.99 -23.11
CA LEU A 181 -9.67 -14.03 -22.29
C LEU A 181 -8.93 -14.15 -20.95
N ILE A 182 -9.56 -13.68 -19.88
CA ILE A 182 -8.99 -13.66 -18.53
C ILE A 182 -9.50 -14.86 -17.72
N SER A 183 -8.60 -15.57 -17.05
CA SER A 183 -8.98 -16.69 -16.18
C SER A 183 -9.83 -16.27 -15.00
N LEU A 184 -10.83 -17.10 -14.67
CA LEU A 184 -11.68 -16.88 -13.51
C LEU A 184 -10.84 -16.88 -12.22
N LYS A 185 -9.74 -17.63 -12.17
CA LYS A 185 -8.75 -17.57 -11.06
C LYS A 185 -8.23 -16.15 -10.82
N ALA A 186 -7.83 -15.45 -11.89
CA ALA A 186 -7.35 -14.07 -11.80
C ALA A 186 -8.48 -13.11 -11.39
N VAL A 187 -9.68 -13.29 -11.95
CA VAL A 187 -10.86 -12.49 -11.56
C VAL A 187 -11.16 -12.65 -10.07
N LEU A 188 -11.27 -13.89 -9.57
CA LEU A 188 -11.53 -14.17 -8.16
C LEU A 188 -10.47 -13.57 -7.24
N ALA A 189 -9.19 -13.65 -7.62
CA ALA A 189 -8.09 -13.04 -6.86
C ALA A 189 -8.23 -11.51 -6.78
N LEU A 190 -8.53 -10.84 -7.90
CA LEU A 190 -8.79 -9.39 -7.93
C LEU A 190 -10.00 -9.01 -7.06
N ARG A 191 -11.00 -9.89 -7.01
CA ARG A 191 -12.21 -9.69 -6.20
C ARG A 191 -12.04 -10.06 -4.72
N LYS A 192 -10.88 -10.57 -4.31
CA LYS A 192 -10.64 -11.16 -2.99
C LYS A 192 -11.67 -12.24 -2.63
N THR A 193 -12.17 -12.96 -3.63
CA THR A 193 -13.13 -14.06 -3.45
C THR A 193 -12.38 -15.38 -3.41
N GLY A 194 -12.52 -16.11 -2.31
CA GLY A 194 -11.93 -17.44 -2.17
C GLY A 194 -12.64 -18.47 -3.06
N VAL A 195 -11.94 -19.56 -3.40
CA VAL A 195 -12.52 -20.65 -4.22
C VAL A 195 -13.75 -21.27 -3.57
N GLN A 196 -13.74 -21.46 -2.24
CA GLN A 196 -14.90 -22.02 -1.53
C GLN A 196 -16.12 -21.10 -1.59
N GLN A 197 -15.91 -19.78 -1.43
CA GLN A 197 -16.98 -18.80 -1.61
C GLN A 197 -17.52 -18.80 -3.03
N PHE A 198 -16.64 -18.92 -4.03
CA PHE A 198 -17.06 -19.07 -5.41
C PHE A 198 -17.91 -20.33 -5.62
N ILE A 199 -17.52 -21.48 -5.07
CA ILE A 199 -18.29 -22.73 -5.18
C ILE A 199 -19.69 -22.56 -4.57
N GLU A 200 -19.79 -21.91 -3.41
CA GLU A 200 -21.09 -21.59 -2.79
C GLU A 200 -21.95 -20.68 -3.67
N PHE A 201 -21.35 -19.63 -4.25
CA PHE A 201 -22.06 -18.72 -5.16
C PHE A 201 -22.48 -19.40 -6.46
N ASP A 202 -21.61 -20.20 -7.07
CA ASP A 202 -21.87 -20.96 -8.29
C ASP A 202 -22.97 -22.01 -8.07
N THR A 203 -22.97 -22.66 -6.90
CA THR A 203 -24.02 -23.63 -6.52
C THR A 203 -25.38 -22.94 -6.42
N ARG A 204 -25.48 -21.84 -5.67
CA ARG A 204 -26.73 -21.06 -5.56
C ARG A 204 -27.18 -20.51 -6.91
N ALA A 205 -26.24 -20.05 -7.73
CA ALA A 205 -26.51 -19.58 -9.07
C ALA A 205 -27.05 -20.69 -9.98
N CYS A 206 -26.55 -21.92 -9.86
CA CYS A 206 -27.06 -23.07 -10.60
C CYS A 206 -28.45 -23.50 -10.14
N GLU A 207 -28.72 -23.43 -8.83
CA GLU A 207 -30.06 -23.71 -8.28
C GLU A 207 -31.11 -22.73 -8.81
N GLN A 208 -30.74 -21.44 -8.90
CA GLN A 208 -31.61 -20.35 -9.35
C GLN A 208 -31.60 -20.12 -10.86
N ALA A 209 -30.76 -20.86 -11.60
CA ALA A 209 -30.57 -20.68 -13.03
C ALA A 209 -31.85 -21.02 -13.82
N SER A 210 -32.14 -20.20 -14.81
CA SER A 210 -33.14 -20.48 -15.84
C SER A 210 -32.73 -21.65 -16.73
N ASP A 211 -33.69 -22.25 -17.43
CA ASP A 211 -33.42 -23.34 -18.38
C ASP A 211 -32.44 -22.96 -19.49
N GLY A 212 -32.41 -21.67 -19.88
CA GLY A 212 -31.43 -21.14 -20.83
C GLY A 212 -30.01 -21.19 -20.29
N GLU A 213 -29.80 -20.67 -19.08
CA GLU A 213 -28.49 -20.62 -18.44
C GLU A 213 -27.98 -22.02 -18.09
N ARG A 214 -28.86 -22.92 -17.64
CA ARG A 214 -28.53 -24.34 -17.42
C ARG A 214 -28.03 -25.03 -18.68
N ARG A 215 -28.67 -24.78 -19.83
CA ARG A 215 -28.23 -25.32 -21.13
C ARG A 215 -26.86 -24.78 -21.55
N THR A 216 -26.62 -23.48 -21.37
CA THR A 216 -25.32 -22.86 -21.65
C THR A 216 -24.23 -23.45 -20.76
N ARG A 217 -24.49 -23.58 -19.46
CA ARG A 217 -23.56 -24.21 -18.51
C ARG A 217 -23.26 -25.66 -18.87
N HIS A 218 -24.27 -26.43 -19.27
CA HIS A 218 -24.09 -27.81 -19.72
C HIS A 218 -23.19 -27.88 -20.97
N ARG A 219 -23.40 -26.99 -21.94
CA ARG A 219 -22.55 -26.90 -23.14
C ARG A 219 -21.09 -26.58 -22.79
N LEU A 220 -20.84 -25.59 -21.92
CA LEU A 220 -19.49 -25.25 -21.46
C LEU A 220 -18.77 -26.43 -20.79
N MET A 221 -19.51 -27.27 -20.04
CA MET A 221 -18.95 -28.46 -19.41
C MET A 221 -18.73 -29.61 -20.41
N GLN A 222 -19.55 -29.72 -21.45
CA GLN A 222 -19.37 -30.69 -22.54
C GLN A 222 -18.20 -30.33 -23.45
N ASP A 223 -18.03 -29.04 -23.78
CA ASP A 223 -16.93 -28.53 -24.61
C ASP A 223 -15.56 -28.76 -23.94
N ARG A 224 -15.52 -28.93 -22.61
CA ARG A 224 -14.32 -29.37 -21.88
C ARG A 224 -13.94 -30.83 -22.16
N THR A 225 -14.92 -31.67 -22.52
CA THR A 225 -14.74 -33.12 -22.71
C THR A 225 -14.35 -33.47 -24.15
N THR A 226 -14.50 -32.54 -25.10
CA THR A 226 -14.18 -32.70 -26.52
C THR A 226 -12.79 -32.18 -26.93
N ALA A 227 -11.97 -31.70 -25.99
CA ALA A 227 -10.55 -31.47 -26.26
C ALA A 227 -9.86 -32.85 -26.44
N PRO A 228 -9.13 -33.09 -27.54
CA PRO A 228 -8.66 -34.43 -27.89
C PRO A 228 -7.71 -34.96 -26.81
N LEU A 229 -8.07 -36.11 -26.24
CA LEU A 229 -7.14 -37.00 -25.57
C LEU A 229 -6.08 -37.40 -26.60
N TRP A 230 -4.95 -36.70 -26.62
CA TRP A 230 -3.78 -37.18 -27.34
C TRP A 230 -3.40 -38.53 -26.74
N THR A 231 -3.50 -39.54 -27.59
CA THR A 231 -3.03 -40.91 -27.38
C THR A 231 -1.63 -40.91 -26.76
N LEU A 232 -1.46 -41.58 -25.63
CA LEU A 232 -0.15 -41.92 -25.08
C LEU A 232 0.50 -43.00 -25.96
N PRO A 233 1.77 -42.86 -26.37
CA PRO A 233 2.49 -43.98 -26.95
C PRO A 233 2.80 -45.01 -25.86
N ALA A 234 2.76 -46.29 -26.26
CA ALA A 234 3.24 -47.42 -25.47
C ALA A 234 4.76 -47.39 -25.28
#